data_AF-A0A3M0ZN94-F1
#
_entry.id   AF-A0A3M0ZN94-F1
#
_cell.length_a   1.000
_cell.length_b   1.000
_cell.length_c   1.000
_cell.angle_alpha   90.00
_cell.angle_beta   90.00
_cell.angle_gamma   90.00
#
_symmetry.space_group_name_H-M   'P 1'
#
loop_
_entity.id
_entity.type
_entity.pdbx_description
1 polymer ?
#
loop_
_entity_poly.entity_id
_entity_poly.type
_entity_poly.pdbx_seq_one_letter_code
_entity_poly.pdbx_strand_id
1 'polypeptide(L)'
;MFPGVYSEDGLVEQPAIRLFAGMGWETINATEEVFGLNGTLGRDAKGDVILAGHLKSALQRLNPAFPETAIDAAIEEISRDRSAMTMEAANRELWSLMRDGVKVSIPDHEKGGVKTERVQLIDWNNVTNNDFLLVSQMTITGPLYTCRPDLIGFVNGIPWVVIELKK
;
A
#
# COMPACT_ATOMS: atom_id res chain seq x y z
N MET A 1 32.70 -9.72 -24.97
CA MET A 1 32.61 -8.71 -23.89
C MET A 1 31.13 -8.51 -23.62
N PHE A 2 30.61 -8.98 -22.50
CA PHE A 2 29.18 -8.90 -22.17
C PHE A 2 28.87 -7.49 -21.63
N PRO A 3 28.14 -6.63 -22.37
CA PRO A 3 27.74 -5.33 -21.86
C PRO A 3 26.51 -5.55 -20.98
N GLY A 4 26.69 -5.67 -19.66
CA GLY A 4 25.55 -5.87 -18.75
C GLY A 4 25.90 -6.17 -17.30
N VAL A 5 27.15 -6.58 -17.01
CA VAL A 5 27.55 -7.00 -15.64
C VAL A 5 27.75 -5.80 -14.68
N TYR A 6 27.79 -4.57 -15.19
CA TYR A 6 28.04 -3.35 -14.41
C TYR A 6 26.93 -2.29 -14.57
N SER A 7 25.67 -2.72 -14.74
CA SER A 7 24.52 -1.81 -14.63
C SER A 7 24.11 -1.63 -13.17
N GLU A 8 23.51 -0.49 -12.85
CA GLU A 8 22.93 -0.17 -11.54
C GLU A 8 21.88 -1.21 -11.10
N ASP A 9 21.11 -1.69 -12.07
CA ASP A 9 20.21 -2.85 -11.95
C ASP A 9 20.94 -4.08 -11.38
N GLY A 10 22.07 -4.48 -11.99
CA GLY A 10 22.81 -5.67 -11.56
C GLY A 10 23.55 -5.54 -10.22
N LEU A 11 24.06 -4.35 -9.89
CA LEU A 11 24.97 -4.16 -8.75
C LEU A 11 24.28 -3.76 -7.44
N VAL A 12 23.11 -3.13 -7.48
CA VAL A 12 22.45 -2.61 -6.25
C VAL A 12 20.97 -2.96 -6.19
N GLU A 13 20.22 -2.79 -7.27
CA GLU A 13 18.77 -3.05 -7.29
C GLU A 13 18.44 -4.54 -7.12
N GLN A 14 19.02 -5.40 -7.94
CA GLN A 14 18.80 -6.84 -7.83
C GLN A 14 19.23 -7.44 -6.47
N PRO A 15 20.38 -7.05 -5.88
CA PRO A 15 20.71 -7.42 -4.50
C PRO A 15 19.66 -6.98 -3.46
N ALA A 16 19.16 -5.74 -3.56
CA ALA A 16 18.14 -5.23 -2.64
C ALA A 16 16.84 -6.04 -2.77
N ILE A 17 16.36 -6.25 -4.01
CA ILE A 17 15.16 -7.07 -4.28
C ILE A 17 15.32 -8.48 -3.70
N ARG A 18 16.47 -9.13 -3.91
CA ARG A 18 16.74 -10.47 -3.35
C ARG A 18 16.74 -10.49 -1.83
N LEU A 19 17.22 -9.43 -1.18
CA LEU A 19 17.18 -9.32 0.28
C LEU A 19 15.73 -9.26 0.79
N PHE A 20 14.88 -8.44 0.19
CA PHE A 20 13.46 -8.35 0.53
C PHE A 20 12.72 -9.67 0.28
N ALA A 21 12.97 -10.32 -0.86
CA ALA A 21 12.42 -11.64 -1.15
C ALA A 21 12.83 -12.68 -0.08
N GLY A 22 14.09 -12.65 0.37
CA GLY A 22 14.59 -13.48 1.47
C GLY A 22 13.94 -13.20 2.83
N MET A 23 13.38 -12.01 3.03
CA MET A 23 12.60 -11.63 4.21
C MET A 23 11.10 -11.96 4.07
N GLY A 24 10.68 -12.58 2.97
CA GLY A 24 9.28 -12.98 2.72
C GLY A 24 8.43 -11.92 2.04
N TRP A 25 9.03 -10.87 1.47
CA TRP A 25 8.30 -9.90 0.64
C TRP A 25 8.07 -10.47 -0.75
N GLU A 26 6.86 -10.30 -1.27
CA GLU A 26 6.61 -10.45 -2.71
C GLU A 26 7.32 -9.33 -3.47
N THR A 27 7.78 -9.59 -4.69
CA THR A 27 8.49 -8.61 -5.50
C THR A 27 7.88 -8.50 -6.90
N ILE A 28 7.53 -7.30 -7.33
CA ILE A 28 6.95 -7.03 -8.65
C ILE A 28 7.77 -5.95 -9.37
N ASN A 29 8.04 -6.13 -10.66
CA ASN A 29 8.59 -5.09 -11.53
C ASN A 29 7.45 -4.41 -12.31
N ALA A 30 7.31 -3.10 -12.18
CA ALA A 30 6.24 -2.31 -12.77
C ALA A 30 6.71 -1.44 -13.97
N THR A 31 7.82 -1.82 -14.63
CA THR A 31 8.34 -1.08 -15.80
C THR A 31 7.31 -1.02 -16.93
N GLU A 32 6.64 -2.15 -17.19
CA GLU A 32 5.57 -2.32 -18.19
C GLU A 32 4.22 -2.55 -17.51
N GLU A 33 3.90 -1.74 -16.49
CA GLU A 33 2.65 -1.84 -15.74
C GLU A 33 1.41 -1.82 -16.65
N VAL A 34 0.55 -2.82 -16.48
CA VAL A 34 -0.79 -2.89 -17.07
C VAL A 34 -1.80 -2.43 -16.03
N PHE A 35 -2.67 -1.48 -16.38
CA PHE A 35 -3.72 -0.95 -15.49
C PHE A 35 -5.02 -1.77 -15.56
N GLY A 36 -5.86 -1.61 -14.54
CA GLY A 36 -7.15 -2.25 -14.33
C GLY A 36 -7.10 -3.35 -13.26
N LEU A 37 -8.28 -3.85 -12.87
CA LEU A 37 -8.46 -4.82 -11.78
C LEU A 37 -7.55 -6.06 -11.87
N ASN A 38 -7.31 -6.57 -13.08
CA ASN A 38 -6.45 -7.74 -13.34
C ASN A 38 -5.08 -7.34 -13.91
N GLY A 39 -4.72 -6.07 -13.76
CA GLY A 39 -3.44 -5.51 -14.18
C GLY A 39 -2.31 -5.86 -13.21
N THR A 40 -1.11 -5.37 -13.49
CA THR A 40 0.12 -5.71 -12.74
C THR A 40 0.01 -5.41 -11.24
N LEU A 41 -0.57 -4.27 -10.88
CA LEU A 41 -0.74 -3.82 -9.49
C LEU A 41 -2.21 -3.56 -9.12
N GLY A 42 -3.15 -3.85 -10.03
CA GLY A 42 -4.58 -3.59 -9.82
C GLY A 42 -4.97 -2.10 -9.77
N ARG A 43 -4.09 -1.19 -10.20
CA ARG A 43 -4.34 0.27 -10.26
C ARG A 43 -5.13 0.64 -11.50
N ASP A 44 -5.98 1.65 -11.43
CA ASP A 44 -6.72 2.14 -12.60
C ASP A 44 -5.95 3.25 -13.34
N ALA A 45 -5.10 4.00 -12.62
CA ALA A 45 -4.29 5.06 -13.19
C ALA A 45 -2.93 5.24 -12.48
N LYS A 46 -2.02 5.95 -13.17
CA LYS A 46 -0.70 6.36 -12.63
C LYS A 46 -0.80 7.28 -11.40
N GLY A 47 -1.95 7.89 -11.15
CA GLY A 47 -2.17 8.72 -9.96
C GLY A 47 -2.48 7.92 -8.70
N ASP A 48 -2.91 6.68 -8.84
CA ASP A 48 -3.30 5.85 -7.71
C ASP A 48 -2.04 5.36 -7.00
N VAL A 49 -1.85 5.69 -5.73
CA VAL A 49 -0.66 5.24 -4.99
C VAL A 49 -1.00 4.05 -4.09
N ILE A 50 -2.19 4.02 -3.51
CA ILE A 50 -2.67 2.88 -2.72
C ILE A 50 -3.11 1.76 -3.67
N LEU A 51 -2.68 0.53 -3.39
CA LEU A 51 -3.10 -0.66 -4.12
C LEU A 51 -4.44 -1.15 -3.57
N ALA A 52 -5.54 -0.55 -4.03
CA ALA A 52 -6.86 -0.73 -3.44
C ALA A 52 -7.31 -2.20 -3.37
N GLY A 53 -7.02 -3.03 -4.38
CA GLY A 53 -7.34 -4.46 -4.37
C GLY A 53 -6.58 -5.25 -3.29
N HIS A 54 -5.29 -4.95 -3.12
CA HIS A 54 -4.46 -5.55 -2.05
C HIS A 54 -4.96 -5.11 -0.68
N LEU A 55 -5.25 -3.81 -0.53
CA LEU A 55 -5.79 -3.27 0.71
C LEU A 55 -7.13 -3.90 1.06
N LYS A 56 -8.09 -3.96 0.12
CA LYS A 56 -9.39 -4.59 0.35
C LYS A 56 -9.28 -6.03 0.83
N SER A 57 -8.44 -6.82 0.15
CA SER A 57 -8.20 -8.22 0.51
C SER A 57 -7.62 -8.35 1.92
N ALA A 58 -6.63 -7.53 2.26
CA ALA A 58 -6.02 -7.52 3.59
C ALA A 58 -7.03 -7.08 4.67
N LEU A 59 -7.80 -6.02 4.44
CA LEU A 59 -8.79 -5.53 5.42
C LEU A 59 -9.91 -6.53 5.68
N GLN A 60 -10.39 -7.24 4.65
CA GLN A 60 -11.37 -8.32 4.82
C GLN A 60 -10.82 -9.46 5.68
N ARG A 61 -9.53 -9.80 5.49
CA ARG A 61 -8.86 -10.85 6.27
C ARG A 61 -8.59 -10.43 7.71
N LEU A 62 -8.23 -9.18 7.95
CA LEU A 62 -7.99 -8.63 9.29
C LEU A 62 -9.30 -8.36 10.06
N ASN A 63 -10.41 -8.10 9.37
CA ASN A 63 -11.68 -7.69 9.96
C ASN A 63 -12.85 -8.59 9.48
N PRO A 64 -12.80 -9.93 9.68
CA PRO A 64 -13.74 -10.87 9.07
C PRO A 64 -15.20 -10.71 9.54
N ALA A 65 -15.43 -10.04 10.67
CA ALA A 65 -16.76 -9.78 11.21
C ALA A 65 -17.39 -8.48 10.66
N PHE A 66 -16.66 -7.70 9.87
CA PHE A 66 -17.12 -6.39 9.42
C PHE A 66 -17.82 -6.51 8.06
N PRO A 67 -18.91 -5.77 7.83
CA PRO A 67 -19.58 -5.75 6.53
C PRO A 67 -18.68 -5.08 5.48
N GLU A 68 -18.84 -5.46 4.21
CA GLU A 68 -18.05 -4.93 3.10
C GLU A 68 -18.11 -3.40 3.01
N THR A 69 -19.27 -2.81 3.29
CA THR A 69 -19.46 -1.35 3.33
C THR A 69 -18.55 -0.65 4.35
N ALA A 70 -18.21 -1.30 5.46
CA ALA A 70 -17.27 -0.76 6.43
C ALA A 70 -15.82 -0.84 5.93
N ILE A 71 -15.48 -1.91 5.21
CA ILE A 71 -14.17 -2.05 4.57
C ILE A 71 -13.99 -0.98 3.48
N ASP A 72 -14.99 -0.80 2.63
CA ASP A 72 -14.95 0.21 1.57
C ASP A 72 -14.83 1.63 2.15
N ALA A 73 -15.56 1.94 3.23
CA ALA A 73 -15.44 3.22 3.92
C ALA A 73 -14.03 3.44 4.52
N ALA A 74 -13.39 2.38 5.02
CA ALA A 74 -12.02 2.46 5.53
C ALA A 74 -11.00 2.73 4.42
N ILE A 75 -11.18 2.09 3.25
CA ILE A 75 -10.35 2.31 2.06
C ILE A 75 -10.52 3.76 1.57
N GLU A 76 -11.75 4.27 1.51
CA GLU A 76 -12.03 5.65 1.12
C GLU A 76 -11.32 6.64 2.06
N GLU A 77 -11.42 6.44 3.39
CA GLU A 77 -10.82 7.35 4.36
C GLU A 77 -9.28 7.36 4.29
N ILE A 78 -8.63 6.19 4.20
CA ILE A 78 -7.16 6.14 4.08
C ILE A 78 -6.67 6.69 2.74
N SER A 79 -7.49 6.57 1.68
CA SER A 79 -7.18 7.09 0.33
C SER A 79 -7.57 8.55 0.11
N ARG A 80 -8.24 9.17 1.08
CA ARG A 80 -8.68 10.57 1.01
C ARG A 80 -7.52 11.51 0.69
N ASP A 81 -7.76 12.44 -0.24
CA ASP A 81 -6.78 13.48 -0.58
C ASP A 81 -6.49 14.38 0.63
N ARG A 82 -5.22 14.50 0.95
CA ARG A 82 -4.69 15.30 2.06
C ARG A 82 -3.71 16.37 1.56
N SER A 83 -3.69 16.65 0.26
CA SER A 83 -2.80 17.64 -0.38
C SER A 83 -2.98 19.06 0.16
N ALA A 84 -4.16 19.40 0.69
CA ALA A 84 -4.43 20.70 1.32
C ALA A 84 -3.88 20.82 2.75
N MET A 85 -3.43 19.72 3.36
CA MET A 85 -2.84 19.72 4.71
C MET A 85 -1.32 19.94 4.64
N THR A 86 -0.71 20.36 5.75
CA THR A 86 0.76 20.28 5.86
C THR A 86 1.20 18.82 5.88
N MET A 87 2.41 18.55 5.43
CA MET A 87 2.95 17.19 5.36
C MET A 87 2.98 16.53 6.75
N GLU A 88 3.31 17.28 7.80
CA GLU A 88 3.34 16.79 9.18
C GLU A 88 1.94 16.45 9.71
N ALA A 89 0.94 17.26 9.35
CA ALA A 89 -0.44 17.03 9.75
C ALA A 89 -1.02 15.81 9.03
N ALA A 90 -0.83 15.71 7.70
CA ALA A 90 -1.24 14.56 6.90
C ALA A 90 -0.58 13.27 7.41
N ASN A 91 0.73 13.30 7.66
CA ASN A 91 1.46 12.15 8.18
C ASN A 91 0.96 11.70 9.56
N ARG A 92 0.68 12.65 10.47
CA ARG A 92 0.12 12.33 11.80
C ARG A 92 -1.26 11.69 11.70
N GLU A 93 -2.09 12.17 10.78
CA GLU A 93 -3.42 11.61 10.56
C GLU A 93 -3.34 10.19 10.01
N LEU A 94 -2.58 9.98 8.93
CA LEU A 94 -2.34 8.66 8.32
C LEU A 94 -1.76 7.67 9.36
N TRP A 95 -0.78 8.11 10.14
CA TRP A 95 -0.22 7.29 11.22
C TRP A 95 -1.27 6.89 12.26
N SER A 96 -2.16 7.82 12.63
CA SER A 96 -3.24 7.52 13.57
C SER A 96 -4.23 6.50 13.00
N LEU A 97 -4.56 6.59 11.71
CA LEU A 97 -5.41 5.60 11.03
C LEU A 97 -4.73 4.22 10.98
N MET A 98 -3.44 4.16 10.66
CA MET A 98 -2.69 2.89 10.59
C MET A 98 -2.51 2.24 11.97
N ARG A 99 -2.26 3.04 13.01
CA ARG A 99 -2.05 2.55 14.38
C ARG A 99 -3.36 2.15 15.05
N ASP A 100 -4.37 3.03 15.00
CA ASP A 100 -5.59 2.88 15.79
C ASP A 100 -6.72 2.20 15.01
N GLY A 101 -6.63 2.16 13.68
CA GLY A 101 -7.71 1.73 12.78
C GLY A 101 -8.65 2.88 12.39
N VAL A 102 -9.36 2.69 11.29
CA VAL A 102 -10.31 3.67 10.75
C VAL A 102 -11.66 3.52 11.45
N LYS A 103 -12.20 4.61 12.01
CA LYS A 103 -13.53 4.59 12.63
C LYS A 103 -14.60 4.44 11.56
N VAL A 104 -15.49 3.47 11.75
CA VAL A 104 -16.62 3.17 10.86
C VAL A 104 -17.90 2.99 11.67
N SER A 105 -19.03 3.25 11.04
CA SER A 105 -20.35 2.97 11.61
C SER A 105 -20.88 1.67 11.02
N ILE A 106 -21.13 0.67 11.86
CA ILE A 106 -21.67 -0.62 11.44
C ILE A 106 -23.02 -0.91 12.13
N PRO A 107 -23.91 -1.71 11.54
CA PRO A 107 -25.16 -2.10 12.19
C PRO A 107 -24.93 -2.81 13.52
N ASP A 108 -25.69 -2.43 14.55
CA ASP A 108 -25.72 -3.14 15.83
C ASP A 108 -26.87 -4.17 15.81
N HIS A 109 -26.53 -5.43 15.55
CA HIS A 109 -27.51 -6.51 15.47
C HIS A 109 -28.06 -6.93 16.85
N GLU A 110 -27.42 -6.55 17.96
CA GLU A 110 -27.87 -6.91 19.32
C GLU A 110 -28.82 -5.86 19.90
N LYS A 111 -28.49 -4.58 19.73
CA LYS A 111 -29.25 -3.45 20.32
C LYS A 111 -30.14 -2.73 19.30
N GLY A 112 -29.98 -3.02 18.02
CA GLY A 112 -30.54 -2.23 16.93
C GLY A 112 -29.80 -0.90 16.74
N GLY A 113 -29.88 -0.33 15.53
CA GLY A 113 -29.21 0.93 15.20
C GLY A 113 -27.78 0.72 14.66
N VAL A 114 -26.88 1.66 14.99
CA VAL A 114 -25.48 1.65 14.55
C VAL A 114 -24.54 1.77 15.73
N LYS A 115 -23.37 1.12 15.63
CA LYS A 115 -22.27 1.26 16.57
C LYS A 115 -21.00 1.71 15.85
N THR A 116 -20.17 2.50 16.53
CA THR A 116 -18.86 2.88 16.02
C THR A 116 -17.85 1.81 16.37
N GLU A 117 -17.21 1.25 15.35
CA GLU A 117 -16.13 0.28 15.45
C GLU A 117 -14.90 0.80 14.70
N ARG A 118 -13.78 0.08 14.77
CA ARG A 118 -12.57 0.43 14.02
C ARG A 118 -12.13 -0.70 13.10
N VAL A 119 -12.00 -0.39 11.81
CA VAL A 119 -11.36 -1.29 10.84
C VAL A 119 -9.86 -1.22 11.05
N GLN A 120 -9.26 -2.35 11.42
CA GLN A 120 -7.83 -2.50 11.56
C GLN A 120 -7.16 -2.52 10.18
N LEU A 121 -6.19 -1.63 9.96
CA LEU A 121 -5.41 -1.56 8.72
C LEU A 121 -4.17 -2.45 8.73
N ILE A 122 -3.55 -2.60 9.90
CA ILE A 122 -2.28 -3.32 10.10
C ILE A 122 -2.41 -4.23 11.33
N ASP A 123 -1.99 -5.48 11.22
CA ASP A 123 -1.84 -6.37 12.37
C ASP A 123 -0.47 -6.15 13.03
N TRP A 124 -0.47 -5.33 14.07
CA TRP A 124 0.72 -5.03 14.87
C TRP A 124 1.10 -6.15 15.83
N ASN A 125 0.17 -7.06 16.14
CA ASN A 125 0.40 -8.13 17.10
C ASN A 125 0.97 -9.38 16.43
N ASN A 126 0.54 -9.65 15.19
CA ASN A 126 1.09 -10.73 14.39
C ASN A 126 1.45 -10.24 12.99
N VAL A 127 2.74 -9.96 12.79
CA VAL A 127 3.24 -9.39 11.53
C VAL A 127 3.00 -10.30 10.32
N THR A 128 2.90 -11.63 10.51
CA THR A 128 2.67 -12.57 9.41
C THR A 128 1.25 -12.51 8.85
N ASN A 129 0.35 -11.79 9.52
CA ASN A 129 -0.99 -11.49 9.01
C ASN A 129 -0.98 -10.24 8.10
N ASN A 130 0.16 -9.64 7.78
CA ASN A 130 0.22 -8.55 6.81
C ASN A 130 0.85 -9.04 5.51
N ASP A 131 0.40 -8.46 4.41
CA ASP A 131 0.94 -8.70 3.08
C ASP A 131 2.05 -7.68 2.82
N PHE A 132 3.22 -8.16 2.42
CA PHE A 132 4.39 -7.35 2.17
C PHE A 132 4.78 -7.44 0.70
N LEU A 133 4.79 -6.30 0.01
CA LEU A 133 5.05 -6.24 -1.43
C LEU A 133 6.09 -5.15 -1.72
N LEU A 134 7.17 -5.51 -2.42
CA LEU A 134 8.15 -4.59 -2.94
C LEU A 134 7.91 -4.41 -4.44
N VAL A 135 7.68 -3.19 -4.87
CA VAL A 135 7.48 -2.86 -6.29
C VAL A 135 8.66 -2.06 -6.79
N SER A 136 9.31 -2.52 -7.86
CA SER A 136 10.35 -1.76 -8.55
C SER A 136 9.81 -1.04 -9.78
N GLN A 137 10.44 0.09 -10.14
CA GLN A 137 10.16 0.83 -11.38
C GLN A 137 8.70 1.32 -11.54
N MET A 138 7.97 1.47 -10.42
CA MET A 138 6.59 1.94 -10.40
C MET A 138 6.52 3.43 -10.75
N THR A 139 5.73 3.79 -11.77
CA THR A 139 5.55 5.18 -12.18
C THR A 139 4.33 5.79 -11.49
N ILE A 140 4.53 6.95 -10.86
CA ILE A 140 3.47 7.71 -10.19
C ILE A 140 3.38 9.12 -10.80
N THR A 141 2.18 9.51 -11.22
CA THR A 141 1.90 10.83 -11.78
C THR A 141 1.08 11.65 -10.79
N GLY A 142 1.71 12.63 -10.17
CA GLY A 142 1.05 13.62 -9.31
C GLY A 142 0.59 14.85 -10.09
N PRO A 143 0.00 15.85 -9.40
CA PRO A 143 -0.52 17.06 -10.04
C PRO A 143 0.53 17.91 -10.76
N LEU A 144 1.78 17.88 -10.29
CA LEU A 144 2.87 18.74 -10.78
C LEU A 144 3.96 17.99 -11.56
N TYR A 145 4.24 16.74 -11.19
CA TYR A 145 5.31 15.96 -11.80
C TYR A 145 5.01 14.47 -11.77
N THR A 146 5.66 13.74 -12.68
CA THR A 146 5.73 12.27 -12.66
C THR A 146 7.05 11.86 -12.04
N CYS A 147 7.02 10.90 -11.12
CA CYS A 147 8.20 10.28 -10.53
C CYS A 147 8.19 8.76 -10.75
N ARG A 148 9.37 8.16 -10.63
CA ARG A 148 9.58 6.72 -10.62
C ARG A 148 10.71 6.42 -9.64
N PRO A 149 10.39 6.13 -8.37
CA PRO A 149 11.37 5.66 -7.41
C PRO A 149 11.92 4.30 -7.82
N ASP A 150 13.12 3.96 -7.35
CA ASP A 150 13.72 2.66 -7.65
C ASP A 150 12.89 1.53 -7.04
N LEU A 151 12.55 1.64 -5.75
CA LEU A 151 11.68 0.68 -5.05
C LEU A 151 10.67 1.37 -4.15
N ILE A 152 9.46 0.80 -4.09
CA ILE A 152 8.41 1.17 -3.15
C ILE A 152 7.96 -0.08 -2.39
N GLY A 153 8.04 -0.03 -1.06
CA GLY A 153 7.56 -1.08 -0.18
C GLY A 153 6.13 -0.81 0.30
N PHE A 154 5.26 -1.80 0.12
CA PHE A 154 3.87 -1.79 0.52
C PHE A 154 3.60 -2.76 1.66
N VAL A 155 2.72 -2.34 2.59
CA VAL A 155 2.13 -3.22 3.61
C VAL A 155 0.63 -3.17 3.45
N ASN A 156 -0.01 -4.32 3.21
CA ASN A 156 -1.44 -4.43 2.93
C ASN A 156 -1.90 -3.46 1.82
N GLY A 157 -1.07 -3.21 0.81
CA GLY A 157 -1.37 -2.28 -0.29
C GLY A 157 -1.22 -0.78 0.04
N ILE A 158 -0.83 -0.41 1.26
CA ILE A 158 -0.47 0.96 1.64
C ILE A 158 1.03 1.17 1.32
N PRO A 159 1.47 2.29 0.72
CA PRO A 159 2.89 2.58 0.51
C PRO A 159 3.57 3.06 1.81
N TRP A 160 4.65 2.39 2.25
CA TRP A 160 5.34 2.69 3.51
C TRP A 160 6.75 3.20 3.32
N VAL A 161 7.48 2.62 2.38
CA VAL A 161 8.91 2.86 2.24
C VAL A 161 9.19 3.22 0.79
N VAL A 162 9.93 4.30 0.58
CA VAL A 162 10.51 4.63 -0.72
C VAL A 162 12.01 4.46 -0.58
N ILE A 163 12.62 3.70 -1.48
CA ILE A 163 14.06 3.43 -1.48
C ILE A 163 14.63 3.97 -2.78
N GLU A 164 15.59 4.87 -2.63
CA GLU A 164 16.39 5.45 -3.70
C GLU A 164 17.78 4.84 -3.62
N LEU A 165 18.15 4.08 -4.64
CA LEU A 165 19.45 3.44 -4.73
C LEU A 165 20.44 4.45 -5.32
N LYS A 166 21.69 4.34 -4.87
CA LYS A 166 22.81 5.15 -5.32
C LYS A 166 24.02 4.25 -5.50
N LYS A 167 24.92 4.70 -6.37
CA LYS A 167 26.21 4.06 -6.67
C LYS A 167 27.22 4.29 -5.55
#